data_AF-A0A9X4IX41-F1
#
_entry.id   AF-A0A9X4IX41-F1
#
_cell.length_a   1.000
_cell.length_b   1.000
_cell.length_c   1.000
_cell.angle_alpha   90.00
_cell.angle_beta   90.00
_cell.angle_gamma   90.00
#
_symmetry.space_group_name_H-M   'P 1'
#
loop_
_entity.id
_entity.type
_entity.pdbx_description
1 polymer ?
#
loop_
_entity_poly.entity_id
_entity_poly.type
_entity_poly.pdbx_seq_one_letter_code
_entity_poly.pdbx_strand_id
1 'polypeptide(L)'
;MSQSQELTATFQSYMENPLLWPMLEVLRKQPSGWKVHTLAANLSELGFMPVLDDSPEKDLFKRNFLIMNALYQLQETLYPEKWLQVEAMNIMLMPAQRAIHCEIDLDDPLREYYTQWHNYEANEGEVRRLLNEFWTRYRKAVGGTSDLNMNRMNALKLFKLPAEATQLEIRRTWRKLALKWHPDRDNGNAETFRVLCEAWNVLRHD
;
A
#
# COMPACT_ATOMS: atom_id res chain seq x y z
N MET A 1 -3.97 29.06 12.79
CA MET A 1 -3.24 28.35 11.71
C MET A 1 -2.59 27.04 12.18
N SER A 2 -2.29 26.84 13.48
CA SER A 2 -1.64 25.61 13.99
C SER A 2 -2.53 24.35 14.06
N GLN A 3 -3.82 24.45 14.40
CA GLN A 3 -4.69 23.25 14.55
C GLN A 3 -4.94 22.51 13.22
N SER A 4 -5.01 23.23 12.10
CA SER A 4 -5.22 22.61 10.79
C SER A 4 -4.00 21.82 10.33
N GLN A 5 -2.78 22.31 10.62
CA GLN A 5 -1.54 21.61 10.26
C GLN A 5 -1.32 20.33 11.08
N GLU A 6 -1.67 20.32 12.37
CA GLU A 6 -1.59 19.12 13.24
C GLU A 6 -2.58 18.01 12.81
N LEU A 7 -3.81 18.39 12.45
CA LEU A 7 -4.81 17.45 11.94
C LEU A 7 -4.41 16.88 10.57
N THR A 8 -3.84 17.70 9.69
CA THR A 8 -3.33 17.28 8.38
C THR A 8 -2.11 16.37 8.49
N ALA A 9 -1.18 16.66 9.41
CA ALA A 9 -0.02 15.79 9.68
C ALA A 9 -0.44 14.41 10.21
N THR A 10 -1.50 14.37 11.03
CA THR A 10 -2.07 13.12 11.56
C THR A 10 -2.77 12.33 10.46
N PHE A 11 -3.48 12.96 9.52
CA PHE A 11 -4.14 12.23 8.43
C PHE A 11 -3.14 11.63 7.41
N GLN A 12 -2.09 12.38 7.07
CA GLN A 12 -1.14 12.03 6.02
C GLN A 12 -0.13 10.94 6.41
N SER A 13 0.24 10.84 7.68
CA SER A 13 1.19 9.81 8.20
C SER A 13 0.66 8.38 8.11
N TYR A 14 -0.55 8.20 7.58
CA TYR A 14 -1.36 7.02 7.74
C TYR A 14 -1.98 6.52 6.43
N MET A 15 -1.75 7.19 5.30
CA MET A 15 -2.34 6.77 4.02
C MET A 15 -1.70 5.47 3.51
N GLU A 16 -2.52 4.49 3.14
CA GLU A 16 -2.02 3.24 2.57
C GLU A 16 -1.76 3.38 1.08
N ASN A 17 -0.59 2.89 0.67
CA ASN A 17 -0.23 2.87 -0.73
C ASN A 17 -1.02 1.76 -1.46
N PRO A 18 -1.74 2.09 -2.54
CA PRO A 18 -2.57 1.10 -3.23
C PRO A 18 -1.72 0.10 -4.03
N LEU A 19 -0.43 0.40 -4.24
CA LEU A 19 0.50 -0.46 -4.94
C LEU A 19 1.08 -1.58 -4.07
N LEU A 20 0.83 -1.59 -2.76
CA LEU A 20 1.33 -2.62 -1.82
C LEU A 20 1.17 -4.05 -2.37
N TRP A 21 -0.05 -4.41 -2.81
CA TRP A 21 -0.36 -5.77 -3.25
C TRP A 21 0.07 -6.06 -4.69
N PRO A 22 -0.22 -5.20 -5.69
CA PRO A 22 0.38 -5.37 -7.02
C PRO A 22 1.91 -5.50 -6.99
N MET A 23 2.57 -4.71 -6.14
CA MET A 23 4.01 -4.77 -5.95
C MET A 23 4.45 -6.10 -5.33
N LEU A 24 3.73 -6.58 -4.31
CA LEU A 24 4.00 -7.88 -3.72
C LEU A 24 3.86 -9.01 -4.75
N GLU A 25 2.85 -8.98 -5.62
CA GLU A 25 2.66 -9.96 -6.69
C GLU A 25 3.87 -9.98 -7.65
N VAL A 26 4.30 -8.80 -8.10
CA VAL A 26 5.48 -8.66 -8.97
C VAL A 26 6.74 -9.21 -8.29
N LEU A 27 6.98 -8.81 -7.03
CA LEU A 27 8.14 -9.25 -6.24
C LEU A 27 8.09 -10.75 -5.89
N ARG A 28 6.91 -11.38 -5.86
CA ARG A 28 6.83 -12.83 -5.66
C ARG A 28 7.15 -13.61 -6.92
N LYS A 29 6.71 -13.12 -8.08
CA LYS A 29 6.99 -13.74 -9.39
C LYS A 29 8.46 -13.58 -9.76
N GLN A 30 9.03 -12.41 -9.48
CA GLN A 30 10.44 -12.11 -9.66
C GLN A 30 11.00 -11.49 -8.37
N PRO A 31 11.65 -12.29 -7.50
CA PRO A 31 12.15 -11.82 -6.20
C PRO A 31 13.31 -10.83 -6.23
N SER A 32 14.02 -10.69 -7.35
CA SER A 32 15.23 -9.85 -7.44
C SER A 32 15.44 -9.25 -8.83
N GLY A 33 16.42 -8.34 -8.96
CA GLY A 33 16.75 -7.67 -10.22
C GLY A 33 15.91 -6.42 -10.50
N TRP A 34 15.18 -5.95 -9.49
CA TRP A 34 14.38 -4.74 -9.58
C TRP A 34 15.17 -3.52 -9.15
N LYS A 35 14.98 -2.44 -9.90
CA LYS A 35 15.31 -1.07 -9.53
C LYS A 35 14.00 -0.32 -9.45
N VAL A 36 13.97 0.81 -8.77
CA VAL A 36 12.75 1.63 -8.64
C VAL A 36 12.10 1.89 -10.00
N HIS A 37 12.88 2.33 -11.00
CA HIS A 37 12.33 2.66 -12.31
C HIS A 37 11.87 1.42 -13.10
N THR A 38 12.53 0.27 -12.97
CA THR A 38 12.10 -0.95 -13.66
C THR A 38 10.83 -1.52 -13.03
N LEU A 39 10.72 -1.46 -11.70
CA LEU A 39 9.51 -1.85 -10.98
C LEU A 39 8.34 -0.89 -11.29
N ALA A 40 8.60 0.41 -11.33
CA ALA A 40 7.62 1.42 -11.74
C ALA A 40 7.11 1.19 -13.17
N ALA A 41 8.02 0.91 -14.11
CA ALA A 41 7.67 0.62 -15.50
C ALA A 41 6.80 -0.63 -15.60
N ASN A 42 7.16 -1.71 -14.91
CA ASN A 42 6.38 -2.95 -14.91
C ASN A 42 4.97 -2.76 -14.31
N LEU A 43 4.85 -2.03 -13.20
CA LEU A 43 3.54 -1.69 -12.62
C LEU A 43 2.72 -0.76 -13.53
N SER A 44 3.38 0.05 -14.36
CA SER A 44 2.71 0.88 -15.38
C SER A 44 2.17 0.03 -16.53
N GLU A 45 2.95 -0.95 -17.01
CA GLU A 45 2.53 -1.91 -18.05
C GLU A 45 1.33 -2.75 -17.61
N LEU A 46 1.27 -3.11 -16.32
CA LEU A 46 0.12 -3.81 -15.72
C LEU A 46 -1.12 -2.91 -15.55
N GLY A 47 -1.02 -1.62 -15.91
CA GLY A 47 -2.13 -0.65 -15.81
C GLY A 47 -2.40 -0.15 -14.39
N PHE A 48 -1.52 -0.46 -13.44
CA PHE A 48 -1.67 0.01 -12.07
C PHE A 48 -1.22 1.47 -11.95
N MET A 49 -0.13 1.89 -12.61
CA MET A 49 0.42 3.24 -12.47
C MET A 49 0.05 4.17 -13.65
N PRO A 50 -0.93 5.09 -13.50
CA PRO A 50 -1.30 6.06 -14.54
C PRO A 50 -0.25 7.18 -14.69
N VAL A 51 -0.49 8.14 -15.58
CA VAL A 51 0.18 9.45 -15.55
C VAL A 51 -0.31 10.23 -14.32
N LEU A 52 0.61 10.68 -13.49
CA LEU A 52 0.40 11.33 -12.20
C LEU A 52 0.52 12.86 -12.28
N ASP A 53 1.21 13.36 -13.29
CA ASP A 53 1.42 14.79 -13.55
C ASP A 53 1.64 15.05 -15.03
N ASP A 54 1.26 16.24 -15.50
CA ASP A 54 1.50 16.66 -16.89
C ASP A 54 2.99 17.01 -17.12
N SER A 55 3.70 17.44 -16.07
CA SER A 55 5.14 17.68 -16.14
C SER A 55 5.92 16.36 -16.00
N PRO A 56 6.80 16.01 -16.95
CA PRO A 56 7.57 14.77 -16.89
C PRO A 56 8.43 14.64 -15.63
N GLU A 57 9.01 15.73 -15.14
CA GLU A 57 9.85 15.73 -13.94
C GLU A 57 9.03 15.45 -12.67
N LYS A 58 7.84 16.05 -12.58
CA LYS A 58 6.93 15.83 -11.45
C LYS A 58 6.30 14.44 -11.50
N ASP A 59 5.94 13.96 -12.69
CA ASP A 59 5.42 12.60 -12.87
C ASP A 59 6.46 11.57 -12.42
N LEU A 60 7.73 11.74 -12.83
CA LEU A 60 8.83 10.88 -12.40
C LEU A 60 9.02 10.91 -10.88
N PHE A 61 9.03 12.11 -10.28
CA PHE A 61 9.12 12.28 -8.83
C PHE A 61 7.98 11.55 -8.10
N LYS A 62 6.73 11.80 -8.51
CA LYS A 62 5.54 11.19 -7.91
C LYS A 62 5.55 9.68 -8.05
N ARG A 63 5.98 9.13 -9.20
CA ARG A 63 6.13 7.68 -9.39
C ARG A 63 7.17 7.12 -8.42
N ASN A 64 8.35 7.73 -8.36
CA ASN A 64 9.41 7.30 -7.46
C ASN A 64 8.93 7.30 -6.00
N PHE A 65 8.26 8.39 -5.59
CA PHE A 65 7.68 8.51 -4.26
C PHE A 65 6.71 7.36 -3.96
N LEU A 66 5.74 7.09 -4.84
CA LEU A 66 4.78 6.01 -4.64
C LEU A 66 5.44 4.64 -4.54
N ILE A 67 6.48 4.38 -5.35
CA ILE A 67 7.18 3.10 -5.31
C ILE A 67 7.95 2.94 -4.00
N MET A 68 8.75 3.94 -3.61
CA MET A 68 9.51 3.89 -2.37
C MET A 68 8.60 3.83 -1.14
N ASN A 69 7.53 4.62 -1.11
CA ASN A 69 6.52 4.58 -0.07
C ASN A 69 5.86 3.18 0.03
N ALA A 70 5.48 2.57 -1.10
CA ALA A 70 4.94 1.22 -1.11
C ALA A 70 5.96 0.17 -0.62
N LEU A 71 7.22 0.28 -1.03
CA LEU A 71 8.29 -0.63 -0.62
C LEU A 71 8.50 -0.58 0.90
N TYR A 72 8.59 0.60 1.50
CA TYR A 72 8.73 0.74 2.95
C TYR A 72 7.52 0.19 3.72
N GLN A 73 6.29 0.50 3.27
CA GLN A 73 5.08 -0.07 3.88
C GLN A 73 5.03 -1.60 3.74
N LEU A 74 5.48 -2.14 2.60
CA LEU A 74 5.50 -3.57 2.35
C LEU A 74 6.58 -4.27 3.19
N GLN A 75 7.75 -3.65 3.38
CA GLN A 75 8.80 -4.17 4.24
C GLN A 75 8.31 -4.34 5.70
N GLU A 76 7.63 -3.33 6.24
CA GLU A 76 6.98 -3.42 7.56
C GLU A 76 5.90 -4.52 7.61
N THR A 77 5.14 -4.67 6.54
CA THR A 77 4.04 -5.66 6.45
C THR A 77 4.55 -7.09 6.39
N LEU A 78 5.71 -7.31 5.78
CA LEU A 78 6.30 -8.64 5.57
C LEU A 78 7.22 -9.08 6.71
N TYR A 79 7.81 -8.12 7.43
CA TYR A 79 8.69 -8.41 8.57
C TYR A 79 7.87 -8.97 9.76
N PRO A 80 8.39 -9.96 10.51
CA PRO A 80 9.68 -10.64 10.37
C PRO A 80 9.64 -11.91 9.50
N GLU A 81 8.49 -12.26 8.90
CA GLU A 81 8.34 -13.50 8.14
C GLU A 81 9.18 -13.53 6.85
N LYS A 82 9.33 -12.37 6.21
CA LYS A 82 10.17 -12.15 5.03
C LYS A 82 10.89 -10.81 5.14
N TRP A 83 12.03 -10.72 4.47
CA TRP A 83 12.77 -9.47 4.34
C TRP A 83 12.58 -8.88 2.95
N LEU A 84 12.26 -7.59 2.90
CA LEU A 84 12.27 -6.81 1.67
C LEU A 84 13.42 -5.82 1.75
N GLN A 85 14.39 -5.93 0.85
CA GLN A 85 15.45 -4.95 0.69
C GLN A 85 14.91 -3.76 -0.11
N VAL A 86 15.00 -2.57 0.49
CA VAL A 86 14.48 -1.32 -0.06
C VAL A 86 15.64 -0.40 -0.40
N GLU A 87 16.30 -0.69 -1.53
CA GLU A 87 17.32 0.18 -2.11
C GLU A 87 16.92 0.55 -3.52
N ALA A 88 17.09 1.82 -3.90
CA ALA A 88 16.60 2.31 -5.18
C ALA A 88 17.13 1.52 -6.40
N MET A 89 18.32 0.95 -6.28
CA MET A 89 19.00 0.17 -7.32
C MET A 89 18.99 -1.34 -7.08
N ASN A 90 18.48 -1.80 -5.94
CA ASN A 90 18.48 -3.22 -5.58
C ASN A 90 17.28 -3.54 -4.67
N ILE A 91 16.14 -3.80 -5.30
CA ILE A 91 14.93 -4.23 -4.61
C ILE A 91 14.88 -5.75 -4.65
N MET A 92 14.77 -6.38 -3.48
CA MET A 92 14.79 -7.83 -3.37
C MET A 92 13.87 -8.35 -2.25
N LEU A 93 13.05 -9.34 -2.58
CA LEU A 93 12.24 -10.09 -1.62
C LEU A 93 12.95 -11.39 -1.23
N MET A 94 13.22 -11.59 0.05
CA MET A 94 13.96 -12.75 0.57
C MET A 94 13.23 -13.43 1.74
N PRO A 95 13.38 -14.75 1.91
CA PRO A 95 12.98 -15.43 3.14
C PRO A 95 13.78 -14.92 4.35
N ALA A 96 13.15 -14.87 5.54
CA ALA A 96 13.80 -14.40 6.76
C ALA A 96 15.11 -15.15 7.09
N GLN A 97 15.22 -16.43 6.72
CA GLN A 97 16.42 -17.23 6.95
C GLN A 97 17.65 -16.74 6.18
N ARG A 98 17.47 -15.98 5.08
CA ARG A 98 18.58 -15.38 4.33
C ARG A 98 18.94 -13.98 4.81
N ALA A 99 18.13 -13.41 5.70
CA ALA A 99 18.20 -12.04 6.17
C ALA A 99 18.23 -12.00 7.71
N ILE A 100 18.91 -12.98 8.34
CA ILE A 100 18.94 -13.17 9.80
C ILE A 100 19.53 -11.95 10.55
N HIS A 101 20.41 -11.20 9.88
CA HIS A 101 21.04 -9.99 10.42
C HIS A 101 20.42 -8.70 9.88
N CYS A 102 19.31 -8.79 9.14
CA CYS A 102 18.61 -7.62 8.64
C CYS A 102 17.51 -7.22 9.62
N GLU A 103 17.51 -5.96 10.00
CA GLU A 103 16.47 -5.35 10.81
C GLU A 103 16.02 -4.05 10.16
N ILE A 104 14.79 -3.64 10.48
CA ILE A 104 14.26 -2.38 10.02
C ILE A 104 15.02 -1.27 10.75
N ASP A 105 15.84 -0.54 10.01
CA ASP A 105 16.42 0.71 10.48
C ASP A 105 15.32 1.78 10.53
N LEU A 106 14.99 2.23 11.74
CA LEU A 106 14.00 3.28 11.99
C LEU A 106 14.61 4.68 11.86
N ASP A 107 15.93 4.79 11.94
CA ASP A 107 16.68 6.04 11.81
C ASP A 107 17.11 6.30 10.35
N ASP A 108 16.69 5.45 9.39
CA ASP A 108 16.91 5.63 7.95
C ASP A 108 16.23 6.93 7.46
N PRO A 109 17.00 7.96 7.04
CA PRO A 109 16.43 9.22 6.56
C PRO A 109 15.55 9.06 5.32
N LEU A 110 15.81 8.06 4.48
CA LEU A 110 14.98 7.79 3.31
C LEU A 110 13.63 7.18 3.73
N ARG A 111 13.61 6.28 4.72
CA ARG A 111 12.35 5.79 5.30
C ARG A 111 11.55 6.95 5.87
N GLU A 112 12.17 7.79 6.70
CA GLU A 112 11.51 8.95 7.29
C GLU A 112 10.91 9.84 6.20
N TYR A 113 11.66 10.10 5.13
CA TYR A 113 11.17 10.90 4.01
C TYR A 113 9.99 10.25 3.26
N TYR A 114 10.14 9.00 2.80
CA TYR A 114 9.17 8.36 1.91
C TYR A 114 7.92 7.84 2.63
N THR A 115 7.95 7.65 3.94
CA THR A 115 6.75 7.28 4.72
C THR A 115 5.82 8.47 4.96
N GLN A 116 6.32 9.70 4.80
CA GLN A 116 5.58 10.93 5.05
C GLN A 116 4.90 11.46 3.78
N TRP A 117 3.59 11.27 3.67
CA TRP A 117 2.83 11.70 2.48
C TRP A 117 2.83 13.20 2.22
N HIS A 118 3.18 14.05 3.21
CA HIS A 118 3.38 15.48 2.97
C HIS A 118 4.52 15.76 1.97
N ASN A 119 5.47 14.81 1.82
CA ASN A 119 6.56 14.89 0.86
C ASN A 119 6.15 14.52 -0.57
N TYR A 120 4.91 14.06 -0.80
CA TYR A 120 4.40 13.73 -2.13
C TYR A 120 4.13 14.98 -3.01
N GLU A 121 4.42 16.19 -2.50
CA GLU A 121 4.23 17.49 -3.19
C GLU A 121 2.84 17.66 -3.83
N ALA A 122 1.80 17.20 -3.14
CA ALA A 122 0.42 17.30 -3.58
C ALA A 122 -0.47 17.69 -2.40
N ASN A 123 -1.58 18.37 -2.68
CA ASN A 123 -2.54 18.66 -1.62
C ASN A 123 -3.30 17.39 -1.20
N GLU A 124 -3.85 17.37 0.02
CA GLU A 124 -4.53 16.18 0.56
C GLU A 124 -5.67 15.67 -0.36
N GLY A 125 -6.39 16.59 -1.00
CA GLY A 125 -7.46 16.27 -1.95
C GLY A 125 -6.94 15.53 -3.18
N GLU A 126 -5.81 15.94 -3.73
CA GLU A 126 -5.14 15.29 -4.86
C GLU A 126 -4.65 13.89 -4.48
N VAL A 127 -4.01 13.73 -3.33
CA VAL A 127 -3.56 12.43 -2.85
C VAL A 127 -4.76 11.50 -2.65
N ARG A 128 -5.82 11.99 -2.00
CA ARG A 128 -7.05 11.22 -1.76
C ARG A 128 -7.74 10.82 -3.07
N ARG A 129 -7.85 11.74 -4.03
CA ARG A 129 -8.40 11.45 -5.37
C ARG A 129 -7.59 10.35 -6.04
N LEU A 130 -6.27 10.50 -6.06
CA LEU A 130 -5.36 9.55 -6.66
C LEU A 130 -5.55 8.16 -6.06
N LEU A 131 -5.51 8.05 -4.73
CA LEU A 131 -5.73 6.78 -4.03
C LEU A 131 -7.08 6.15 -4.39
N ASN A 132 -8.14 6.94 -4.43
CA ASN A 132 -9.48 6.44 -4.76
C ASN A 132 -9.56 5.90 -6.19
N GLU A 133 -8.94 6.58 -7.14
CA GLU A 133 -8.85 6.11 -8.52
C GLU A 133 -8.08 4.79 -8.61
N PHE A 134 -6.93 4.68 -7.94
CA PHE A 134 -6.16 3.44 -7.89
C PHE A 134 -7.00 2.27 -7.36
N TRP A 135 -7.66 2.44 -6.22
CA TRP A 135 -8.46 1.39 -5.63
C TRP A 135 -9.68 1.03 -6.49
N THR A 136 -10.25 1.99 -7.21
CA THR A 136 -11.31 1.71 -8.18
C THR A 136 -10.80 0.82 -9.31
N ARG A 137 -9.60 1.09 -9.84
CA ARG A 137 -8.95 0.23 -10.85
C ARG A 137 -8.59 -1.14 -10.29
N TYR A 138 -8.02 -1.18 -9.09
CA TYR A 138 -7.62 -2.42 -8.43
C TYR A 138 -8.81 -3.35 -8.17
N ARG A 139 -9.93 -2.83 -7.64
CA ARG A 139 -11.15 -3.63 -7.45
C ARG A 139 -11.65 -4.22 -8.76
N LYS A 140 -11.64 -3.44 -9.84
CA LYS A 140 -12.01 -3.94 -11.17
C LYS A 140 -11.08 -5.08 -11.63
N ALA A 141 -9.78 -4.96 -11.36
CA ALA A 141 -8.80 -6.01 -11.68
C ALA A 141 -9.01 -7.29 -10.85
N VAL A 142 -9.39 -7.17 -9.58
CA VAL A 142 -9.65 -8.31 -8.66
C VAL A 142 -11.09 -8.86 -8.80
N GLY A 143 -11.89 -8.34 -9.74
CA GLY A 143 -13.26 -8.81 -10.01
C GLY A 143 -14.34 -8.31 -9.02
N GLY A 144 -14.05 -7.25 -8.27
CA GLY A 144 -15.02 -6.59 -7.40
C GLY A 144 -16.19 -6.01 -8.20
N THR A 145 -17.42 -6.31 -7.75
CA THR A 145 -18.65 -5.73 -8.30
C THR A 145 -19.23 -4.73 -7.30
N SER A 146 -19.81 -3.65 -7.79
CA SER A 146 -20.41 -2.56 -7.00
C SER A 146 -21.69 -2.94 -6.21
N ASP A 147 -22.10 -4.21 -6.24
CA ASP A 147 -23.38 -4.70 -5.71
C ASP A 147 -23.33 -5.22 -4.26
N LEU A 148 -22.17 -5.18 -3.60
CA LEU A 148 -22.15 -5.44 -2.17
C LEU A 148 -22.64 -4.17 -1.44
N ASN A 149 -23.84 -4.23 -0.85
CA ASN A 149 -24.35 -3.26 0.13
C ASN A 149 -23.48 -3.29 1.42
N MET A 150 -22.18 -3.03 1.28
CA MET A 150 -21.19 -3.04 2.34
C MET A 150 -21.26 -1.69 3.07
N ASN A 151 -21.63 -1.73 4.34
CA ASN A 151 -21.61 -0.57 5.24
C ASN A 151 -20.51 -0.72 6.29
N ARG A 152 -20.15 0.37 6.98
CA ARG A 152 -19.07 0.40 7.97
C ARG A 152 -19.23 -0.68 9.04
N MET A 153 -20.42 -0.86 9.59
CA MET A 153 -20.68 -1.87 10.63
C MET A 153 -20.43 -3.30 10.14
N ASN A 154 -20.86 -3.63 8.92
CA ASN A 154 -20.62 -4.95 8.33
C ASN A 154 -19.14 -5.15 7.99
N ALA A 155 -18.46 -4.10 7.51
CA ALA A 155 -17.03 -4.12 7.23
C ALA A 155 -16.20 -4.34 8.52
N LEU A 156 -16.52 -3.64 9.62
CA LEU A 156 -15.88 -3.85 10.92
C LEU A 156 -16.12 -5.27 11.45
N LYS A 157 -17.34 -5.80 11.31
CA LYS A 157 -17.63 -7.21 11.66
C LYS A 157 -16.80 -8.19 10.84
N LEU A 158 -16.63 -7.95 9.54
CA LEU A 158 -15.78 -8.77 8.67
C LEU A 158 -14.32 -8.75 9.14
N PHE A 159 -13.85 -7.58 9.57
CA PHE A 159 -12.52 -7.40 10.15
C PHE A 159 -12.41 -7.93 11.59
N LYS A 160 -13.53 -8.32 12.21
CA LYS A 160 -13.62 -8.74 13.61
C LYS A 160 -13.17 -7.62 14.58
N LEU A 161 -13.53 -6.39 14.25
CA LEU A 161 -13.22 -5.20 15.03
C LEU A 161 -14.48 -4.62 15.69
N PRO A 162 -14.36 -4.00 16.88
CA PRO A 162 -15.45 -3.27 17.52
C PRO A 162 -15.83 -2.01 16.71
N ALA A 163 -17.02 -1.47 16.98
CA ALA A 163 -17.50 -0.24 16.34
C ALA A 163 -16.56 0.96 16.58
N GLU A 164 -15.91 0.99 17.75
CA GLU A 164 -14.98 2.04 18.20
C GLU A 164 -13.53 1.80 17.77
N ALA A 165 -13.28 0.85 16.87
CA ALA A 165 -11.92 0.55 16.41
C ALA A 165 -11.29 1.79 15.77
N THR A 166 -10.07 2.08 16.19
CA THR A 166 -9.27 3.20 15.66
C THR A 166 -8.84 2.91 14.23
N GLN A 167 -8.55 3.97 13.48
CA GLN A 167 -8.10 3.82 12.09
C GLN A 167 -6.77 3.05 11.99
N LEU A 168 -5.92 3.15 13.01
CA LEU A 168 -4.70 2.37 13.11
C LEU A 168 -4.99 0.85 13.23
N GLU A 169 -5.94 0.47 14.08
CA GLU A 169 -6.36 -0.93 14.27
C GLU A 169 -7.02 -1.51 13.01
N ILE A 170 -7.86 -0.71 12.35
CA ILE A 170 -8.50 -1.08 11.08
C ILE A 170 -7.43 -1.39 10.03
N ARG A 171 -6.44 -0.52 9.85
CA ARG A 171 -5.37 -0.72 8.86
C ARG A 171 -4.49 -1.93 9.18
N ARG A 172 -4.06 -2.05 10.43
CA ARG A 172 -3.26 -3.20 10.87
C ARG A 172 -4.00 -4.51 10.60
N THR A 173 -5.31 -4.53 10.85
CA THR A 173 -6.17 -5.68 10.61
C THR A 173 -6.33 -5.95 9.11
N TRP A 174 -6.56 -4.90 8.30
CA TRP A 174 -6.59 -5.00 6.85
C TRP A 174 -5.30 -5.60 6.29
N ARG A 175 -4.12 -5.06 6.62
CA ARG A 175 -2.84 -5.60 6.14
C ARG A 175 -2.69 -7.07 6.46
N LYS A 176 -3.03 -7.48 7.69
CA LYS A 176 -3.00 -8.89 8.12
C LYS A 176 -3.97 -9.77 7.32
N LEU A 177 -5.20 -9.31 7.13
CA LEU A 177 -6.24 -10.06 6.42
C LEU A 177 -5.94 -10.15 4.92
N ALA A 178 -5.55 -9.04 4.29
CA ALA A 178 -5.13 -8.96 2.90
C ALA A 178 -3.94 -9.89 2.66
N LEU A 179 -2.89 -9.78 3.49
CA LEU A 179 -1.72 -10.65 3.39
C LEU A 179 -2.08 -12.12 3.63
N LYS A 180 -3.07 -12.47 4.46
CA LYS A 180 -3.48 -13.86 4.69
C LYS A 180 -4.26 -14.45 3.51
N TRP A 181 -5.23 -13.71 3.01
CA TRP A 181 -6.22 -14.21 2.05
C TRP A 181 -5.86 -13.95 0.59
N HIS A 182 -4.78 -13.23 0.31
CA HIS A 182 -4.33 -12.91 -1.04
C HIS A 182 -4.32 -14.15 -1.97
N PRO A 183 -4.90 -14.08 -3.18
CA PRO A 183 -5.07 -15.23 -4.07
C PRO A 183 -3.77 -15.97 -4.41
N ASP A 184 -2.66 -15.25 -4.54
CA ASP A 184 -1.35 -15.84 -4.82
C ASP A 184 -0.73 -16.62 -3.63
N ARG A 185 -1.36 -16.69 -2.46
CA ARG A 185 -0.86 -17.52 -1.34
C ARG A 185 -1.40 -18.93 -1.41
N ASP A 186 -0.60 -19.89 -0.94
CA ASP A 186 -0.98 -21.31 -0.92
C ASP A 186 -2.28 -21.57 -0.15
N ASN A 187 -2.58 -20.77 0.87
CA ASN A 187 -3.84 -20.79 1.64
C ASN A 187 -4.73 -19.55 1.39
N GLY A 188 -4.51 -18.88 0.26
CA GLY A 188 -5.28 -17.73 -0.18
C GLY A 188 -6.69 -18.10 -0.62
N ASN A 189 -7.57 -17.12 -0.68
CA ASN A 189 -8.89 -17.29 -1.27
C ASN A 189 -9.30 -15.99 -1.97
N ALA A 190 -9.36 -16.05 -3.31
CA ALA A 190 -9.67 -14.90 -4.15
C ALA A 190 -11.02 -14.25 -3.79
N GLU A 191 -12.04 -15.06 -3.48
CA GLU A 191 -13.37 -14.56 -3.15
C GLU A 191 -13.38 -13.88 -1.77
N THR A 192 -12.76 -14.50 -0.76
CA THR A 192 -12.60 -13.87 0.56
C THR A 192 -11.80 -12.58 0.46
N PHE A 193 -10.72 -12.58 -0.32
CA PHE A 193 -9.89 -11.40 -0.54
C PHE A 193 -10.67 -10.27 -1.21
N ARG A 194 -11.48 -10.59 -2.22
CA ARG A 194 -12.38 -9.64 -2.90
C ARG A 194 -13.36 -8.98 -1.92
N VAL A 195 -14.02 -9.77 -1.07
CA VAL A 195 -14.94 -9.24 -0.04
C VAL A 195 -14.21 -8.35 0.97
N LEU A 196 -12.98 -8.73 1.36
CA LEU A 196 -12.15 -7.92 2.24
C LEU A 196 -11.71 -6.60 1.60
N CYS A 197 -11.40 -6.58 0.30
CA CYS A 197 -11.11 -5.35 -0.44
C CYS A 197 -12.30 -4.38 -0.42
N GLU A 198 -13.52 -4.88 -0.53
CA GLU A 198 -14.72 -4.04 -0.47
C GLU A 198 -14.95 -3.48 0.95
N ALA A 199 -14.75 -4.30 1.98
CA ALA A 199 -14.79 -3.82 3.36
C ALA A 199 -13.73 -2.74 3.62
N TRP A 200 -12.50 -2.93 3.15
CA TRP A 200 -11.43 -1.94 3.26
C TRP A 200 -11.78 -0.63 2.54
N ASN A 201 -12.37 -0.70 1.34
CA ASN A 201 -12.78 0.48 0.60
C ASN A 201 -13.78 1.34 1.39
N VAL A 202 -14.66 0.73 2.20
CA VAL A 202 -15.57 1.47 3.09
C VAL A 202 -14.84 2.05 4.30
N LEU A 203 -13.91 1.29 4.90
CA LEU A 203 -13.28 1.67 6.18
C LEU A 203 -12.13 2.67 6.06
N ARG A 204 -11.52 2.82 4.89
CA ARG A 204 -10.33 3.70 4.71
C ARG A 204 -10.63 5.20 4.76
N HIS A 205 -11.91 5.59 4.66
CA HIS A 205 -12.34 6.96 4.42
C HIS A 205 -12.64 7.78 5.68
N ASP A 206 -12.78 7.11 6.81
CA ASP A 206 -12.96 7.71 8.14
C ASP A 206 -11.62 7.82 8.90
#